data_AF-A0A0C3AZH8-F1
#
_entry.id   AF-A0A0C3AZH8-F1
#
_cell.length_a   1.000
_cell.length_b   1.000
_cell.length_c   1.000
_cell.angle_alpha   90.00
_cell.angle_beta   90.00
_cell.angle_gamma   90.00
#
_symmetry.space_group_name_H-M   'P 1'
#
loop_
_entity.id
_entity.type
_entity.pdbx_description
1 polymer ?
#
loop_
_entity_poly.entity_id
_entity_poly.type
_entity_poly.pdbx_seq_one_letter_code
_entity_poly.pdbx_strand_id
1 'polypeptide(L)'
;MSVEEASDTFCSIVEHAYTPSDLSASDRTQALRECMEDAMKSKGLPVDLQLTEKQQVGCPCFVVASSRTNARRTLCLRTYPIRSQPSSTITVVDAALATCAAQPEFASVHSGSGVKKREYISSNVAINPIHEVITEAHLLFGGDATVASLLSVGTGHPGIISFPQSGGKASLLRTMREMMHDCEQRAQEMEERIGR
;
A
#
# COMPACT_ATOMS: atom_id res chain seq x y z
N MET A 1 -12.01 -1.62 13.75
CA MET A 1 -11.43 -2.98 13.82
C MET A 1 -10.43 -2.98 14.95
N SER A 2 -10.45 -3.95 15.84
CA SER A 2 -9.41 -4.13 16.86
C SER A 2 -8.15 -4.74 16.23
N VAL A 3 -7.05 -4.80 17.00
CA VAL A 3 -5.79 -5.40 16.52
C VAL A 3 -5.97 -6.91 16.26
N GLU A 4 -6.72 -7.59 17.11
CA GLU A 4 -7.01 -9.02 17.02
C GLU A 4 -7.82 -9.32 15.76
N GLU A 5 -8.88 -8.54 15.51
CA GLU A 5 -9.69 -8.69 14.30
C GLU A 5 -8.88 -8.42 13.02
N ALA A 6 -7.93 -7.48 13.07
CA ALA A 6 -7.02 -7.22 11.96
C ALA A 6 -6.07 -8.40 11.74
N SER A 7 -5.58 -9.03 12.83
CA SER A 7 -4.76 -10.24 12.77
C SER A 7 -5.53 -11.42 12.17
N ASP A 8 -6.78 -11.63 12.57
CA ASP A 8 -7.63 -12.69 12.02
C ASP A 8 -7.90 -12.48 10.52
N THR A 9 -8.17 -11.23 10.14
CA THR A 9 -8.31 -10.85 8.73
C THR A 9 -7.04 -11.14 7.96
N PHE A 10 -5.87 -10.84 8.53
CA PHE A 10 -4.57 -11.15 7.92
C PHE A 10 -4.36 -12.66 7.72
N CYS A 11 -4.69 -13.48 8.71
CA CYS A 11 -4.63 -14.94 8.58
C CYS A 11 -5.52 -15.43 7.42
N SER A 12 -6.74 -14.92 7.32
CA SER A 12 -7.65 -15.25 6.21
C SER A 12 -7.05 -14.89 4.85
N ILE A 13 -6.42 -13.73 4.71
CA ILE A 13 -5.74 -13.33 3.47
C ILE A 13 -4.60 -14.31 3.14
N VAL A 14 -3.79 -14.71 4.12
CA VAL A 14 -2.69 -15.64 3.90
C VAL A 14 -3.20 -16.99 3.41
N GLU A 15 -4.25 -17.51 4.04
CA GLU A 15 -4.87 -18.79 3.68
C GLU A 15 -5.45 -18.80 2.26
N HIS A 16 -6.12 -17.71 1.85
CA HIS A 16 -6.86 -17.69 0.58
C HIS A 16 -6.07 -17.12 -0.60
N ALA A 17 -5.16 -16.15 -0.37
CA ALA A 17 -4.46 -15.45 -1.45
C ALA A 17 -2.98 -15.82 -1.61
N TYR A 18 -2.32 -16.33 -0.55
CA TYR A 18 -0.87 -16.60 -0.56
C TYR A 18 -0.50 -18.08 -0.50
N THR A 19 -1.22 -18.86 0.31
CA THR A 19 -0.94 -20.29 0.52
C THR A 19 -1.19 -21.15 -0.73
N PRO A 20 -2.24 -20.92 -1.54
CA PRO A 20 -2.49 -21.70 -2.74
C PRO A 20 -1.37 -21.51 -3.79
N SER A 21 -0.75 -22.61 -4.20
CA SER A 21 0.42 -22.61 -5.08
C SER A 21 0.11 -22.39 -6.57
N ASP A 22 -1.15 -22.57 -6.97
CA ASP A 22 -1.60 -22.68 -8.36
C ASP A 22 -2.49 -21.50 -8.81
N LEU A 23 -2.74 -20.52 -7.95
CA LEU A 23 -3.51 -19.34 -8.32
C LEU A 23 -2.75 -18.44 -9.29
N SER A 24 -3.42 -18.05 -10.38
CA SER A 24 -2.92 -16.99 -11.25
C SER A 24 -2.94 -15.64 -10.53
N ALA A 25 -2.21 -14.65 -11.06
CA ALA A 25 -2.22 -13.30 -10.52
C ALA A 25 -3.63 -12.69 -10.41
N SER A 26 -4.51 -13.04 -11.36
CA SER A 26 -5.92 -12.60 -11.34
C SER A 26 -6.70 -13.28 -10.24
N ASP A 27 -6.53 -14.60 -10.08
CA ASP A 27 -7.25 -15.38 -9.06
C ASP A 27 -6.79 -14.98 -7.65
N ARG A 28 -5.49 -14.70 -7.45
CA ARG A 28 -4.95 -14.17 -6.18
C ARG A 28 -5.54 -12.79 -5.86
N THR A 29 -5.63 -11.89 -6.83
CA THR A 29 -6.25 -10.57 -6.63
C THR A 29 -7.74 -10.70 -6.32
N GLN A 30 -8.43 -11.67 -6.92
CA GLN A 30 -9.83 -11.95 -6.64
C GLN A 30 -10.03 -12.52 -5.22
N ALA A 31 -9.19 -13.47 -4.79
CA ALA A 31 -9.22 -13.99 -3.42
C ALA A 31 -8.97 -12.87 -2.39
N LEU A 32 -8.00 -11.99 -2.66
CA LEU A 32 -7.77 -10.81 -1.81
C LEU A 32 -8.99 -9.88 -1.78
N ARG A 33 -9.68 -9.69 -2.92
CA ARG A 33 -10.91 -8.89 -2.97
C ARG A 33 -11.97 -9.44 -2.02
N GLU A 34 -12.20 -10.75 -2.09
CA GLU A 34 -13.21 -11.43 -1.28
C GLU A 34 -12.90 -11.28 0.21
N CYS A 35 -11.65 -11.47 0.63
CA CYS A 35 -11.22 -11.21 2.01
C CYS A 35 -11.51 -9.77 2.45
N MET A 36 -11.23 -8.78 1.60
CA MET A 36 -11.49 -7.36 1.92
C MET A 36 -12.97 -7.04 1.98
N GLU A 37 -13.77 -7.57 1.05
CA GLU A 37 -15.22 -7.39 1.04
C GLU A 37 -15.87 -8.03 2.26
N ASP A 38 -15.40 -9.20 2.69
CA ASP A 38 -15.90 -9.88 3.88
C ASP A 38 -15.50 -9.15 5.16
N ALA A 39 -14.28 -8.59 5.22
CA ALA A 39 -13.89 -7.69 6.31
C ALA A 39 -14.80 -6.46 6.39
N MET A 40 -15.17 -5.85 5.26
CA MET A 40 -16.12 -4.72 5.21
C MET A 40 -17.52 -5.14 5.68
N LYS A 41 -18.06 -6.25 5.17
CA LYS A 41 -19.37 -6.79 5.55
C LYS A 41 -19.45 -7.14 7.04
N SER A 42 -18.38 -7.70 7.61
CA SER A 42 -18.29 -8.04 9.05
C SER A 42 -18.45 -6.80 9.95
N LYS A 43 -18.14 -5.62 9.42
CA LYS A 43 -18.30 -4.32 10.08
C LYS A 43 -19.59 -3.58 9.72
N GLY A 44 -20.46 -4.21 8.93
CA GLY A 44 -21.68 -3.58 8.43
C GLY A 44 -21.41 -2.43 7.46
N LEU A 45 -20.23 -2.41 6.82
CA LEU A 45 -19.85 -1.38 5.86
C LEU A 45 -20.16 -1.85 4.43
N PRO A 46 -20.60 -0.95 3.54
CA PRO A 46 -20.84 -1.31 2.15
C PRO A 46 -19.51 -1.53 1.39
N VAL A 47 -19.48 -2.51 0.48
CA VAL A 47 -18.25 -2.87 -0.27
C VAL A 47 -17.83 -1.80 -1.27
N ASP A 48 -18.77 -0.97 -1.72
CA ASP A 48 -18.56 0.16 -2.63
C ASP A 48 -18.30 1.50 -1.90
N LEU A 49 -18.01 1.43 -0.59
CA LEU A 49 -17.67 2.60 0.22
C LEU A 49 -16.52 3.39 -0.43
N GLN A 50 -16.76 4.67 -0.71
CA GLN A 50 -15.76 5.56 -1.28
C GLN A 50 -14.69 5.88 -0.23
N LEU A 51 -13.41 5.85 -0.62
CA LEU A 51 -12.31 6.13 0.29
C LEU A 51 -12.37 7.56 0.85
N THR A 52 -12.71 8.54 0.00
CA THR A 52 -12.88 9.93 0.41
C THR A 52 -14.36 10.23 0.63
N GLU A 53 -14.79 10.28 1.89
CA GLU A 53 -16.15 10.70 2.26
C GLU A 53 -16.27 12.21 2.47
N LYS A 54 -17.51 12.72 2.36
CA LYS A 54 -17.83 14.13 2.61
C LYS A 54 -17.64 14.53 4.08
N GLN A 55 -17.66 13.57 4.99
CA GLN A 55 -17.53 13.79 6.43
C GLN A 55 -16.41 12.91 6.97
N GLN A 56 -15.35 13.53 7.48
CA GLN A 56 -14.22 12.80 8.06
C GLN A 56 -14.66 12.20 9.39
N VAL A 57 -14.86 10.88 9.42
CA VAL A 57 -15.05 10.13 10.67
C VAL A 57 -13.73 9.43 10.99
N GLY A 58 -13.08 9.83 12.08
CA GLY A 58 -11.84 9.21 12.55
C GLY A 58 -10.56 9.92 12.11
N CYS A 59 -9.45 9.17 12.16
CA CYS A 59 -8.12 9.71 11.85
C CYS A 59 -7.94 9.87 10.32
N PRO A 60 -7.26 10.94 9.87
CA PRO A 60 -6.83 11.07 8.48
C PRO A 60 -5.89 9.91 8.11
N CYS A 61 -6.24 9.18 7.06
CA CYS A 61 -5.49 8.00 6.63
C CYS A 61 -5.21 8.08 5.13
N PHE A 62 -4.15 7.41 4.71
CA PHE A 62 -3.88 7.17 3.30
C PHE A 62 -3.18 5.84 3.09
N VAL A 63 -3.29 5.32 1.88
CA VAL A 63 -2.52 4.17 1.39
C VAL A 63 -1.73 4.58 0.15
N VAL A 64 -0.66 3.85 -0.17
CA VAL A 64 0.22 4.17 -1.30
C VAL A 64 0.01 3.17 -2.44
N ALA A 65 -0.05 3.70 -3.65
CA ALA A 65 -0.09 2.91 -4.87
C ALA A 65 0.71 3.62 -5.97
N SER A 66 0.79 3.03 -7.15
CA SER A 66 1.32 3.68 -8.34
C SER A 66 0.37 3.46 -9.52
N SER A 67 0.39 4.37 -10.48
CA SER A 67 -0.38 4.15 -11.71
C SER A 67 0.36 3.15 -12.59
N ARG A 68 -0.35 2.23 -13.24
CA ARG A 68 0.28 1.28 -14.17
C ARG A 68 1.02 1.99 -15.32
N THR A 69 0.51 3.13 -15.79
CA THR A 69 1.14 3.91 -16.86
C THR A 69 2.34 4.74 -16.39
N ASN A 70 2.51 4.92 -15.07
CA ASN A 70 3.64 5.61 -14.47
C ASN A 70 4.01 4.99 -13.12
N ALA A 71 4.69 3.84 -13.18
CA ALA A 71 5.09 3.07 -12.01
C ALA A 71 6.08 3.79 -11.08
N ARG A 72 6.76 4.84 -11.58
CA ARG A 72 7.70 5.64 -10.77
C ARG A 72 6.98 6.63 -9.85
N ARG A 73 5.74 7.00 -10.18
CA ARG A 73 4.98 7.99 -9.43
C ARG A 73 4.16 7.30 -8.34
N THR A 74 4.56 7.52 -7.08
CA THR A 74 3.74 7.20 -5.91
C THR A 74 2.49 8.09 -5.87
N LEU A 75 1.36 7.46 -5.60
CA LEU A 75 0.07 8.09 -5.35
C LEU A 75 -0.34 7.78 -3.92
N CYS A 76 -0.65 8.82 -3.14
CA CYS A 76 -1.30 8.66 -1.85
C CYS A 76 -2.81 8.70 -2.08
N LEU A 77 -3.49 7.58 -1.85
CA LEU A 77 -4.94 7.45 -1.89
C LEU A 77 -5.46 7.73 -0.49
N ARG A 78 -6.23 8.81 -0.30
CA ARG A 78 -6.46 9.42 1.02
C ARG A 78 -7.93 9.42 1.40
N THR A 79 -8.19 9.42 2.71
CA THR A 79 -9.54 9.61 3.24
C THR A 79 -9.98 11.07 3.23
N TYR A 80 -9.05 12.02 3.15
CA TYR A 80 -9.29 13.46 3.21
C TYR A 80 -8.97 14.18 1.88
N PRO A 81 -9.65 15.31 1.59
CA PRO A 81 -9.33 16.14 0.44
C PRO A 81 -8.08 16.99 0.69
N ILE A 82 -7.31 17.24 -0.37
CA ILE A 82 -6.24 18.24 -0.37
C ILE A 82 -6.48 19.24 -1.51
N ARG A 83 -6.09 20.50 -1.32
CA ARG A 83 -6.38 21.57 -2.30
C ARG A 83 -5.73 21.32 -3.67
N SER A 84 -4.57 20.68 -3.68
CA SER A 84 -3.75 20.49 -4.89
C SER A 84 -4.16 19.29 -5.75
N GLN A 85 -5.04 18.40 -5.26
CA GLN A 85 -5.42 17.18 -5.98
C GLN A 85 -6.93 16.91 -5.90
N PRO A 86 -7.60 16.62 -7.02
CA PRO A 86 -9.01 16.23 -7.02
C PRO A 86 -9.25 14.97 -6.19
N SER A 87 -10.38 14.90 -5.51
CA SER A 87 -10.82 13.70 -4.77
C SER A 87 -10.92 12.50 -5.70
N SER A 88 -10.35 11.38 -5.29
CA SER A 88 -10.46 10.10 -6.01
C SER A 88 -11.82 9.46 -5.76
N THR A 89 -12.40 8.82 -6.76
CA THR A 89 -13.62 7.99 -6.63
C THR A 89 -13.29 6.53 -6.39
N ILE A 90 -12.14 6.27 -5.77
CA ILE A 90 -11.68 4.92 -5.46
C ILE A 90 -12.42 4.43 -4.22
N THR A 91 -12.81 3.16 -4.20
CA THR A 91 -13.41 2.54 -3.02
C THR A 91 -12.33 2.16 -2.00
N VAL A 92 -12.74 1.93 -0.75
CA VAL A 92 -11.84 1.42 0.29
C VAL A 92 -11.22 0.08 -0.13
N VAL A 93 -12.06 -0.83 -0.66
CA VAL A 93 -11.62 -2.13 -1.18
C VAL A 93 -10.59 -1.94 -2.29
N ASP A 94 -10.91 -1.19 -3.34
CA ASP A 94 -9.98 -1.00 -4.47
C ASP A 94 -8.65 -0.33 -4.05
N ALA A 95 -8.68 0.58 -3.08
CA ALA A 95 -7.47 1.21 -2.54
C ALA A 95 -6.58 0.21 -1.77
N ALA A 96 -7.18 -0.67 -0.98
CA ALA A 96 -6.47 -1.75 -0.31
C ALA A 96 -5.83 -2.71 -1.34
N LEU A 97 -6.60 -3.18 -2.32
CA LEU A 97 -6.05 -4.05 -3.37
C LEU A 97 -4.95 -3.36 -4.18
N ALA A 98 -5.10 -2.07 -4.50
CA ALA A 98 -4.09 -1.32 -5.26
C ALA A 98 -2.72 -1.31 -4.55
N THR A 99 -2.72 -1.27 -3.22
CA THR A 99 -1.51 -1.33 -2.40
C THR A 99 -0.86 -2.72 -2.47
N CYS A 100 -1.67 -3.78 -2.57
CA CYS A 100 -1.22 -5.17 -2.64
C CYS A 100 -0.96 -5.69 -4.06
N ALA A 101 -1.23 -4.90 -5.10
CA ALA A 101 -1.10 -5.30 -6.51
C ALA A 101 0.37 -5.36 -6.99
N ALA A 102 1.21 -6.12 -6.28
CA ALA A 102 2.62 -6.34 -6.57
C ALA A 102 2.75 -7.33 -7.74
N GLN A 103 3.40 -6.89 -8.82
CA GLN A 103 3.56 -7.69 -10.04
C GLN A 103 4.83 -8.56 -9.96
N PRO A 104 4.81 -9.80 -10.49
CA PRO A 104 3.70 -10.45 -11.18
C PRO A 104 2.74 -11.23 -10.27
N GLU A 105 2.91 -11.20 -8.94
CA GLU A 105 2.18 -12.06 -8.00
C GLU A 105 0.67 -11.74 -7.92
N PHE A 106 0.31 -10.47 -8.05
CA PHE A 106 -1.07 -9.98 -8.05
C PHE A 106 -1.33 -9.19 -9.33
N ALA A 107 -2.54 -9.31 -9.90
CA ALA A 107 -2.98 -8.50 -11.02
C ALA A 107 -3.18 -7.03 -10.64
N SER A 108 -3.10 -6.13 -11.64
CA SER A 108 -3.39 -4.71 -11.47
C SER A 108 -4.86 -4.47 -11.12
N VAL A 109 -5.11 -3.37 -10.40
CA VAL A 109 -6.44 -3.04 -9.89
C VAL A 109 -7.02 -1.90 -10.71
N HIS A 110 -8.22 -2.11 -11.22
CA HIS A 110 -8.97 -1.09 -11.93
C HIS A 110 -10.00 -0.46 -11.01
N SER A 111 -10.06 0.87 -10.97
CA SER A 111 -11.08 1.58 -10.22
C SER A 111 -11.65 2.76 -11.00
N GLY A 112 -12.93 3.07 -10.75
CA GLY A 112 -13.72 4.04 -11.50
C GLY A 112 -14.34 3.47 -12.79
N SER A 113 -15.12 4.30 -13.48
CA SER A 113 -15.88 3.92 -14.67
C SER A 113 -15.64 4.86 -15.87
N GLY A 114 -15.85 4.34 -17.08
CA GLY A 114 -15.71 5.09 -18.34
C GLY A 114 -14.34 5.74 -18.49
N VAL A 115 -14.33 7.03 -18.88
CA VAL A 115 -13.12 7.84 -19.11
C VAL A 115 -12.31 8.09 -17.83
N LYS A 116 -12.91 7.91 -16.65
CA LYS A 116 -12.24 8.09 -15.35
C LYS A 116 -11.65 6.79 -14.80
N LYS A 117 -11.76 5.67 -15.52
CA LYS A 117 -11.18 4.39 -15.12
C LYS A 117 -9.67 4.53 -15.03
N ARG A 118 -9.12 4.19 -13.86
CA ARG A 118 -7.68 4.20 -13.59
C ARG A 118 -7.22 2.80 -13.24
N GLU A 119 -5.96 2.53 -13.53
CA GLU A 119 -5.33 1.26 -13.26
C GLU A 119 -4.12 1.47 -12.35
N TYR A 120 -4.10 0.69 -11.28
CA TYR A 120 -3.15 0.81 -10.18
C TYR A 120 -2.35 -0.48 -9.99
N ILE A 121 -1.14 -0.30 -9.50
CA ILE A 121 -0.21 -1.36 -9.07
C ILE A 121 0.38 -0.95 -7.71
N SER A 122 0.95 -1.92 -7.00
CA SER A 122 1.69 -1.64 -5.77
C SER A 122 2.85 -0.67 -6.04
N SER A 123 3.13 0.22 -5.10
CA SER A 123 4.26 1.15 -5.22
C SER A 123 5.55 0.44 -4.87
N ASN A 124 6.42 0.25 -5.86
CA ASN A 124 7.77 -0.28 -5.65
C ASN A 124 8.75 0.79 -5.15
N VAL A 125 8.29 2.04 -4.98
CA VAL A 125 9.12 3.18 -4.57
C VAL A 125 8.84 3.59 -3.12
N ALA A 126 7.59 3.44 -2.67
CA ALA A 126 7.14 3.83 -1.33
C ALA A 126 6.85 2.62 -0.44
N ILE A 127 7.79 1.67 -0.38
CA ILE A 127 7.66 0.44 0.42
C ILE A 127 7.72 0.75 1.91
N ASN A 128 8.53 1.75 2.28
CA ASN A 128 8.35 2.52 3.51
C ASN A 128 7.76 3.90 3.15
N PRO A 129 6.51 4.22 3.54
CA PRO A 129 5.86 5.47 3.17
C PRO A 129 6.24 6.66 4.08
N ILE A 130 7.33 6.58 4.86
CA ILE A 130 7.66 7.61 5.87
C ILE A 130 7.83 9.03 5.30
N HIS A 131 8.40 9.17 4.09
CA HIS A 131 8.51 10.47 3.44
C HIS A 131 7.15 10.98 2.96
N GLU A 132 6.32 10.07 2.47
CA GLU A 132 4.94 10.34 2.08
C GLU A 132 4.14 10.77 3.32
N VAL A 133 4.28 10.12 4.47
CA VAL A 133 3.63 10.51 5.74
C VAL A 133 3.99 11.94 6.13
N ILE A 134 5.27 12.33 6.09
CA ILE A 134 5.70 13.70 6.40
C ILE A 134 5.10 14.70 5.42
N THR A 135 5.13 14.37 4.12
CA THR A 135 4.56 15.22 3.07
C THR A 135 3.05 15.39 3.28
N GLU A 136 2.35 14.33 3.62
CA GLU A 136 0.92 14.32 3.89
C GLU A 136 0.54 15.11 5.14
N ALA A 137 1.31 14.97 6.22
CA ALA A 137 1.12 15.75 7.42
C ALA A 137 1.26 17.26 7.13
N HIS A 138 2.28 17.64 6.35
CA HIS A 138 2.46 19.03 5.94
C HIS A 138 1.30 19.55 5.08
N LEU A 139 0.81 18.75 4.13
CA LEU A 139 -0.32 19.11 3.27
C LEU A 139 -1.64 19.24 4.06
N LEU A 140 -1.84 18.40 5.06
CA LEU A 140 -3.08 18.33 5.83
C LEU A 140 -3.15 19.36 6.96
N PHE A 141 -2.08 19.49 7.74
CA PHE A 141 -2.05 20.34 8.93
C PHE A 141 -1.40 21.72 8.68
N GLY A 142 -0.76 21.91 7.53
CA GLY A 142 -0.04 23.13 7.17
C GLY A 142 1.41 23.12 7.65
N GLY A 143 2.20 24.05 7.12
CA GLY A 143 3.64 24.11 7.38
C GLY A 143 4.05 24.55 8.78
N ASP A 144 3.15 25.20 9.51
CA ASP A 144 3.41 25.69 10.86
C ASP A 144 3.10 24.63 11.94
N ALA A 145 2.49 23.51 11.56
CA ALA A 145 2.16 22.43 12.48
C ALA A 145 3.42 21.65 12.90
N THR A 146 3.56 21.39 14.19
CA THR A 146 4.67 20.61 14.75
C THR A 146 4.30 19.13 14.89
N VAL A 147 5.16 18.24 14.42
CA VAL A 147 5.03 16.79 14.63
C VAL A 147 5.73 16.42 15.93
N ALA A 148 4.97 15.98 16.94
CA ALA A 148 5.52 15.60 18.24
C ALA A 148 6.16 14.20 18.24
N SER A 149 5.70 13.30 17.38
CA SER A 149 6.21 11.93 17.28
C SER A 149 5.94 11.36 15.88
N LEU A 150 6.86 10.54 15.40
CA LEU A 150 6.75 9.80 14.15
C LEU A 150 7.11 8.34 14.42
N LEU A 151 6.14 7.44 14.21
CA LEU A 151 6.33 6.00 14.37
C LEU A 151 6.31 5.31 13.00
N SER A 152 7.38 4.58 12.69
CA SER A 152 7.47 3.73 11.50
C SER A 152 7.61 2.28 11.95
N VAL A 153 6.72 1.41 11.48
CA VAL A 153 6.71 -0.02 11.84
C VAL A 153 7.03 -0.83 10.60
N GLY A 154 8.16 -1.53 10.62
CA GLY A 154 8.58 -2.43 9.55
C GLY A 154 8.06 -3.86 9.72
N THR A 155 8.11 -4.65 8.65
CA THR A 155 7.74 -6.08 8.64
C THR A 155 8.93 -7.01 8.91
N GLY A 156 10.04 -6.47 9.43
CA GLY A 156 11.28 -7.18 9.69
C GLY A 156 12.42 -6.85 8.72
N HIS A 157 13.63 -7.23 9.09
CA HIS A 157 14.85 -6.96 8.33
C HIS A 157 15.19 -8.15 7.40
N PRO A 158 15.38 -7.94 6.08
CA PRO A 158 15.64 -9.02 5.13
C PRO A 158 17.03 -9.67 5.29
N GLY A 159 17.92 -9.07 6.07
CA GLY A 159 19.31 -9.51 6.22
C GLY A 159 20.21 -8.90 5.16
N ILE A 160 21.43 -9.44 5.04
CA ILE A 160 22.42 -8.92 4.09
C ILE A 160 22.05 -9.37 2.66
N ILE A 161 21.64 -8.42 1.82
CA ILE A 161 21.42 -8.65 0.39
C ILE A 161 22.79 -8.70 -0.31
N SER A 162 23.19 -9.89 -0.76
CA SER A 162 24.48 -10.10 -1.42
C SER A 162 24.31 -10.30 -2.92
N PHE A 163 25.19 -9.69 -3.72
CA PHE A 163 25.26 -10.01 -5.14
C PHE A 163 25.75 -11.45 -5.35
N PRO A 164 25.09 -12.23 -6.24
CA PRO A 164 25.49 -13.60 -6.49
C PRO A 164 26.87 -13.64 -7.16
N GLN A 165 27.82 -14.39 -6.59
CA GLN A 165 29.15 -14.61 -7.19
C GLN A 165 29.09 -15.48 -8.45
N SER A 166 28.10 -16.36 -8.52
CA SER A 166 27.80 -17.22 -9.66
C SER A 166 26.28 -17.39 -9.78
N GLY A 167 25.73 -17.31 -10.98
CA GLY A 167 24.30 -17.46 -11.21
C GLY A 167 23.85 -16.86 -12.54
N GLY A 168 22.76 -17.39 -13.10
CA GLY A 168 22.17 -16.85 -14.32
C GLY A 168 21.35 -15.57 -14.08
N LYS A 169 20.75 -15.03 -15.16
CA LYS A 169 19.90 -13.82 -15.12
C LYS A 169 18.82 -13.85 -14.04
N ALA A 170 18.24 -15.01 -13.76
CA ALA A 170 17.21 -15.16 -12.73
C ALA A 170 17.70 -14.81 -11.32
N SER A 171 18.95 -15.15 -10.98
CA SER A 171 19.54 -14.81 -9.67
C SER A 171 19.74 -13.31 -9.54
N LEU A 172 20.24 -12.66 -10.60
CA LEU A 172 20.41 -11.21 -10.64
C LEU A 172 19.08 -10.48 -10.49
N LEU A 173 18.04 -10.89 -11.23
CA LEU A 173 16.71 -10.28 -11.14
C LEU A 173 16.10 -10.42 -9.75
N ARG A 174 16.35 -11.53 -9.05
CA ARG A 174 15.92 -11.71 -7.66
C ARG A 174 16.63 -10.74 -6.72
N THR A 175 17.95 -10.63 -6.79
CA THR A 175 18.71 -9.68 -5.97
C THR A 175 18.29 -8.23 -6.24
N MET A 176 18.03 -7.87 -7.51
CA MET A 176 17.49 -6.55 -7.85
C MET A 176 16.13 -6.30 -7.20
N ARG A 177 15.24 -7.30 -7.21
CA ARG A 177 13.96 -7.22 -6.52
C ARG A 177 14.13 -7.05 -5.02
N GLU A 178 15.01 -7.82 -4.38
CA GLU A 178 15.29 -7.71 -2.95
C GLU A 178 15.80 -6.31 -2.58
N MET A 179 16.75 -5.75 -3.34
CA MET A 179 17.23 -4.38 -3.13
C MET A 179 16.13 -3.34 -3.32
N MET A 180 15.26 -3.52 -4.32
CA MET A 180 14.10 -2.64 -4.50
C MET A 180 13.13 -2.71 -3.34
N HIS A 181 13.01 -3.87 -2.68
CA HIS A 181 12.16 -4.10 -1.51
C HIS A 181 12.79 -3.75 -0.17
N ASP A 182 14.00 -3.19 -0.15
CA ASP A 182 14.67 -2.77 1.07
C ASP A 182 14.03 -1.48 1.63
N CYS A 183 13.11 -1.68 2.58
CA CYS A 183 12.42 -0.60 3.28
C CYS A 183 13.21 -0.04 4.47
N GLU A 184 14.31 -0.70 4.86
CA GLU A 184 15.11 -0.38 6.04
C GLU A 184 16.01 0.82 5.77
N GLN A 185 16.53 0.95 4.54
CA GLN A 185 17.33 2.10 4.15
C GLN A 185 16.60 3.43 4.43
N ARG A 186 15.32 3.53 4.05
CA ARG A 186 14.51 4.74 4.30
C ARG A 186 14.25 4.98 5.79
N ALA A 187 14.08 3.92 6.58
CA ALA A 187 13.90 4.03 8.01
C ALA A 187 15.17 4.57 8.68
N GLN A 188 16.35 4.03 8.32
CA GLN A 188 17.65 4.46 8.82
C GLN A 188 17.96 5.90 8.44
N GLU A 189 17.76 6.27 7.17
CA GLU A 189 17.93 7.64 6.69
C GLU A 189 17.05 8.64 7.48
N MET A 190 15.87 8.21 7.95
CA MET A 190 15.01 9.06 8.77
C MET A 190 15.46 9.13 10.23
N GLU A 191 15.88 8.00 10.83
CA GLU A 191 16.43 7.98 12.19
C GLU A 191 17.64 8.92 12.30
N GLU A 192 18.53 8.92 11.31
CA GLU A 192 19.69 9.81 11.24
C GLU A 192 19.31 11.30 11.14
N ARG A 193 18.22 11.63 10.43
CA ARG A 193 17.80 13.03 10.19
C ARG A 193 17.03 13.64 11.34
N ILE A 194 16.16 12.87 11.99
CA ILE A 194 15.29 13.37 13.06
C ILE A 194 16.01 13.30 14.42
N GLY A 195 17.03 12.44 14.54
CA GLY A 195 17.70 12.19 15.81
C GLY A 195 16.84 11.34 16.74
N ARG A 196 17.46 10.79 17.79
CA ARG A 196 16.75 10.06 18.85
C ARG A 196 16.14 11.00 19.87
#